data_AF-T1A2S5-F1
#
_entry.id   AF-T1A2S5-F1
#
_cell.length_a   1.000
_cell.length_b   1.000
_cell.length_c   1.000
_cell.angle_alpha   90.00
_cell.angle_beta   90.00
_cell.angle_gamma   90.00
#
_symmetry.space_group_name_H-M   'P 1'
#
loop_
_entity.id
_entity.type
_entity.pdbx_description
1 polymer ?
#
loop_
_entity_poly.entity_id
_entity_poly.type
_entity_poly.pdbx_seq_one_letter_code
_entity_poly.pdbx_strand_id
1 'polypeptide(L)'
;MPNAKGVPEDQISMAVRKYGVCKVNIDTDLRLAMTAKIREVFATKPAEFDPRNYLGPAREAIVSMVQRKLHMLNSAGKSEAVIAQWKKLGSPLPGYYTRRRAG
;
A
#
# COMPACT_ATOMS: atom_id res chain seq x y z
N MET A 1 -2.44 -23.43 3.43
CA MET A 1 -3.32 -23.30 4.61
C MET A 1 -4.72 -22.91 4.13
N PRO A 2 -5.66 -23.87 4.00
CA PRO A 2 -6.97 -23.62 3.39
C PRO A 2 -7.92 -22.72 4.22
N ASN A 3 -7.60 -22.45 5.49
CA ASN A 3 -8.41 -21.61 6.40
C ASN A 3 -7.69 -20.34 6.87
N ALA A 4 -6.65 -19.88 6.15
CA ALA A 4 -5.97 -18.63 6.48
C ALA A 4 -6.92 -17.44 6.19
N LYS A 5 -7.70 -17.04 7.18
CA LYS A 5 -8.41 -15.76 7.17
C LYS A 5 -7.39 -14.66 7.45
N GLY A 6 -7.53 -13.52 6.76
CA GLY A 6 -6.66 -12.37 6.99
C GLY A 6 -6.68 -11.95 8.46
N VAL A 7 -5.58 -11.33 8.92
CA VAL A 7 -5.52 -10.78 10.28
C VAL A 7 -6.48 -9.60 10.37
N PRO A 8 -7.36 -9.53 11.39
CA PRO A 8 -8.25 -8.40 11.59
C PRO A 8 -7.51 -7.05 11.63
N GLU A 9 -8.07 -6.02 10.98
CA GLU A 9 -7.42 -4.70 10.84
C GLU A 9 -7.13 -4.04 12.21
N ASP A 10 -7.97 -4.28 13.22
CA ASP A 10 -7.80 -3.79 14.59
C ASP A 10 -6.54 -4.39 15.25
N GLN A 11 -6.28 -5.68 15.04
CA GLN A 11 -5.07 -6.33 15.56
C GLN A 11 -3.81 -5.81 14.89
N ILE A 12 -3.84 -5.61 13.57
CA ILE A 12 -2.72 -4.98 12.84
C ILE A 12 -2.48 -3.57 13.37
N SER A 13 -3.55 -2.80 13.56
CA SER A 13 -3.47 -1.44 14.05
C SER A 13 -2.92 -1.37 15.48
N MET A 14 -3.29 -2.32 16.33
CA MET A 14 -2.74 -2.47 17.68
C MET A 14 -1.26 -2.84 17.63
N ALA A 15 -0.85 -3.78 16.77
CA ALA A 15 0.54 -4.19 16.58
C ALA A 15 1.45 -3.01 16.21
N VAL A 16 1.01 -2.17 15.28
CA VAL A 16 1.77 -1.00 14.83
C VAL A 16 1.81 0.10 15.90
N ARG A 17 0.74 0.28 16.68
CA ARG A 17 0.68 1.34 17.71
C ARG A 17 1.37 0.98 19.02
N LYS A 18 1.35 -0.29 19.43
CA LYS A 18 1.75 -0.71 20.79
C LYS A 18 2.91 -1.69 20.83
N TYR A 19 3.14 -2.46 19.77
CA TYR A 19 4.03 -3.62 19.80
C TYR A 19 5.23 -3.52 18.84
N GLY A 20 5.54 -2.33 18.33
CA GLY A 20 6.77 -2.06 17.58
C GLY A 20 6.81 -2.60 16.15
N VAL A 21 5.66 -2.99 15.57
CA VAL A 21 5.61 -3.41 14.16
C VAL A 21 5.77 -2.20 13.24
N CYS A 22 6.88 -2.12 12.52
CA CYS A 22 7.22 -1.00 11.63
C CYS A 22 6.98 -1.29 10.13
N LYS A 23 6.69 -2.53 9.75
CA LYS A 23 6.47 -2.95 8.36
C LYS A 23 5.38 -4.01 8.28
N VAL A 24 4.36 -3.74 7.47
CA VAL A 24 3.24 -4.68 7.22
C VAL A 24 3.12 -4.90 5.72
N ASN A 25 3.05 -6.17 5.30
CA ASN A 25 2.87 -6.54 3.90
C ASN A 25 1.38 -6.70 3.59
N ILE A 26 0.91 -6.06 2.51
CA ILE A 26 -0.51 -6.09 2.08
C ILE A 26 -0.51 -6.37 0.58
N ASP A 27 -1.02 -7.54 0.19
CA ASP A 27 -1.07 -7.97 -1.22
C ASP A 27 -2.47 -8.49 -1.58
N THR A 28 -3.00 -9.42 -0.79
CA THR A 28 -4.33 -10.02 -1.03
C THR A 28 -5.45 -8.97 -1.16
N ASP A 29 -5.47 -7.95 -0.30
CA ASP A 29 -6.50 -6.90 -0.37
C ASP A 29 -6.42 -6.08 -1.66
N LEU A 30 -5.21 -5.83 -2.17
CA LEU A 30 -5.00 -5.07 -3.40
C LEU A 30 -5.48 -5.86 -4.61
N ARG A 31 -5.17 -7.17 -4.65
CA ARG A 31 -5.65 -8.08 -5.69
C ARG A 31 -7.17 -8.19 -5.67
N LEU A 32 -7.77 -8.36 -4.49
CA LEU A 32 -9.23 -8.44 -4.34
C LEU A 32 -9.92 -7.15 -4.78
N ALA A 33 -9.41 -5.97 -4.40
CA ALA A 33 -9.98 -4.68 -4.81
C ALA A 33 -9.93 -4.48 -6.33
N MET A 34 -8.79 -4.78 -6.95
CA MET A 34 -8.62 -4.70 -8.40
C MET A 34 -9.55 -5.67 -9.12
N THR A 35 -9.54 -6.95 -8.73
CA THR A 35 -10.35 -7.98 -9.36
C THR A 35 -11.84 -7.70 -9.21
N ALA A 36 -12.31 -7.28 -8.03
CA ALA A 36 -13.71 -6.95 -7.81
C ALA A 36 -14.17 -5.83 -8.75
N LYS A 37 -13.37 -4.76 -8.88
CA LYS A 37 -13.73 -3.61 -9.71
C LYS A 37 -13.68 -3.93 -11.21
N ILE A 38 -12.72 -4.76 -11.66
CA ILE A 38 -12.70 -5.24 -13.05
C ILE A 38 -13.95 -6.08 -13.35
N ARG A 39 -14.32 -7.01 -12.45
CA ARG A 39 -15.52 -7.85 -12.63
C ARG A 39 -16.81 -7.02 -12.66
N GLU A 40 -16.88 -5.97 -11.85
CA GLU A 40 -18.00 -5.01 -11.86
C GLU A 40 -18.11 -4.29 -13.22
N VAL A 41 -17.00 -3.81 -13.79
CA VAL A 41 -17.00 -3.17 -15.12
C VAL A 41 -17.46 -4.15 -16.19
N PHE A 42 -16.94 -5.38 -16.20
CA PHE A 42 -17.35 -6.38 -17.19
C PHE A 42 -18.82 -6.81 -17.04
N ALA A 43 -19.36 -6.83 -15.83
CA ALA A 43 -20.77 -7.15 -15.59
C ALA A 43 -21.71 -6.00 -15.99
N THR A 44 -21.29 -4.75 -15.81
CA THR A 44 -22.14 -3.56 -16.04
C THR A 44 -21.97 -2.94 -17.43
N LYS A 45 -20.83 -3.17 -18.08
CA LYS A 45 -20.47 -2.65 -19.41
C LYS A 45 -19.89 -3.78 -20.27
N PRO A 46 -20.71 -4.74 -20.74
CA PRO A 46 -20.21 -5.93 -21.45
C PRO A 46 -19.53 -5.63 -22.80
N ALA A 47 -19.80 -4.48 -23.40
CA ALA A 47 -19.13 -4.02 -24.63
C ALA A 47 -17.77 -3.34 -24.36
N GLU A 48 -17.42 -3.11 -23.09
CA GLU A 48 -16.15 -2.46 -22.73
C GLU A 48 -14.99 -3.43 -22.91
N PHE A 49 -14.05 -3.08 -23.77
CA PHE A 49 -12.87 -3.88 -24.08
C PHE A 49 -11.57 -3.09 -23.88
N ASP A 50 -11.64 -1.76 -23.76
CA ASP A 50 -10.46 -0.93 -23.64
C ASP A 50 -9.86 -1.09 -22.23
N PRO A 51 -8.59 -1.55 -22.12
CA PRO A 51 -7.92 -1.70 -20.83
C PRO A 51 -7.95 -0.46 -19.96
N ARG A 52 -7.92 0.73 -20.54
CA ARG A 52 -7.92 1.98 -19.77
C ARG A 52 -9.23 2.16 -19.01
N ASN A 53 -10.34 1.70 -19.58
CA ASN A 53 -11.68 1.90 -19.04
C ASN A 53 -12.03 0.94 -17.90
N TYR A 54 -11.43 -0.26 -17.85
CA TYR A 54 -11.58 -1.16 -16.69
C TYR A 54 -10.41 -1.10 -15.71
N LEU A 55 -9.18 -0.79 -16.16
CA LEU A 55 -8.03 -0.61 -15.27
C LEU A 55 -8.02 0.75 -14.57
N GLY A 56 -8.62 1.79 -15.16
CA GLY A 56 -8.79 3.09 -14.51
C GLY A 56 -9.55 2.99 -13.19
N PRO A 57 -10.80 2.47 -13.19
CA PRO A 57 -11.56 2.23 -11.97
C PRO A 57 -10.85 1.25 -11.01
N ALA A 58 -10.20 0.21 -11.55
CA ALA A 58 -9.47 -0.75 -10.71
C ALA A 58 -8.29 -0.12 -9.97
N ARG A 59 -7.58 0.83 -10.62
CA ARG A 59 -6.54 1.63 -9.98
C ARG A 59 -7.10 2.52 -8.89
N GLU A 60 -8.25 3.17 -9.10
CA GLU A 60 -8.92 3.99 -8.09
C GLU A 60 -9.34 3.17 -6.86
N ALA A 61 -9.82 1.95 -7.08
CA ALA A 61 -10.12 1.01 -6.01
C ALA A 61 -8.87 0.64 -5.19
N ILE A 62 -7.74 0.40 -5.85
CA ILE A 62 -6.45 0.18 -5.18
C ILE A 62 -6.04 1.42 -4.38
N VAL A 63 -6.11 2.62 -4.97
CA VAL A 63 -5.75 3.88 -4.28
C VAL A 63 -6.57 4.05 -3.00
N SER A 64 -7.89 3.85 -3.09
CA SER A 64 -8.79 3.95 -1.93
C SER A 64 -8.45 2.92 -0.85
N MET A 65 -8.12 1.68 -1.26
CA MET A 65 -7.68 0.63 -0.34
C MET A 65 -6.37 1.02 0.37
N VAL A 66 -5.37 1.49 -0.39
CA VAL A 66 -4.07 1.90 0.17
C VAL A 66 -4.25 3.07 1.14
N GLN A 67 -5.05 4.08 0.81
CA GLN A 67 -5.35 5.19 1.70
C GLN A 67 -5.92 4.71 3.05
N ARG A 68 -6.91 3.81 3.02
CA ARG A 68 -7.48 3.20 4.25
C ARG A 68 -6.38 2.52 5.07
N LYS A 69 -5.51 1.74 4.42
CA LYS A 69 -4.42 1.03 5.08
C LYS A 69 -3.38 1.97 5.69
N LEU A 70 -3.07 3.11 5.06
CA LEU A 70 -2.16 4.12 5.64
C LEU A 70 -2.68 4.70 6.96
N HIS A 71 -4.00 4.94 7.06
CA HIS A 71 -4.61 5.37 8.32
C HIS A 71 -4.58 4.25 9.38
N MET A 72 -4.93 3.02 9.00
CA MET A 72 -4.87 1.84 9.88
C MET A 72 -3.46 1.58 10.42
N LEU A 73 -2.44 1.73 9.57
CA LEU A 73 -1.02 1.57 9.90
C LEU A 73 -0.42 2.79 10.61
N ASN A 74 -1.22 3.80 10.98
CA ASN A 74 -0.74 4.98 11.67
C ASN A 74 0.43 5.67 10.93
N SER A 75 0.41 5.71 9.59
CA SER A 75 1.47 6.31 8.77
C SER A 75 1.03 7.55 8.00
N ALA A 76 -0.29 7.74 7.84
CA ALA A 76 -0.86 8.93 7.22
C ALA A 76 -0.35 10.23 7.90
N GLY A 77 0.05 11.21 7.09
CA GLY A 77 0.54 12.52 7.56
C GLY A 77 1.96 12.54 8.14
N LYS A 78 2.68 11.40 8.20
CA LYS A 78 4.02 11.34 8.83
C LYS A 78 5.19 11.62 7.89
N SER A 79 4.95 11.72 6.58
CA SER A 79 6.01 11.85 5.56
C SER A 79 6.87 13.09 5.75
N GLU A 80 6.26 14.25 6.00
CA GLU A 80 6.98 15.52 6.13
C GLU A 80 7.97 15.51 7.30
N ALA A 81 7.53 15.03 8.46
CA ALA A 81 8.38 14.90 9.65
C ALA A 81 9.56 13.95 9.40
N VAL A 82 9.32 12.81 8.75
CA VAL A 82 10.38 11.84 8.39
C VAL A 82 11.38 12.46 7.41
N ILE A 83 10.90 13.18 6.39
CA ILE A 83 11.75 13.85 5.40
C ILE A 83 12.58 14.96 6.05
N ALA A 84 11.98 15.76 6.94
CA ALA A 84 12.69 16.82 7.66
C ALA A 84 13.82 16.26 8.52
N GLN A 85 13.55 15.17 9.25
CA GLN A 85 14.56 14.48 10.05
C GLN A 85 15.67 13.88 9.16
N TRP A 86 15.33 13.23 8.05
CA TRP A 86 16.31 12.68 7.11
C TRP A 86 17.23 13.77 6.53
N LYS A 87 16.66 14.92 6.16
CA LYS A 87 17.44 16.09 5.71
C LYS A 87 18.37 16.63 6.80
N LYS A 88 17.89 16.73 8.04
CA LYS A 88 18.70 17.17 9.20
C LYS A 88 19.92 16.26 9.44
N LEU A 89 19.79 14.96 9.15
CA LEU A 89 20.88 13.99 9.26
C LEU A 89 21.89 14.06 8.09
N GLY A 90 21.77 15.03 7.18
CA GLY A 90 22.63 15.14 6.00
C GLY A 90 22.20 14.23 4.85
N SER A 91 20.92 13.81 4.82
CA SER A 91 20.38 12.92 3.79
C SER A 91 21.16 11.61 3.64
N PRO A 92 21.45 10.89 4.74
CA PRO A 92 22.32 9.73 4.69
C PRO A 92 21.70 8.64 3.80
N LEU A 93 22.53 8.06 2.95
CA LEU A 93 22.18 6.89 2.16
C LEU A 93 22.73 5.63 2.83
N PRO A 94 21.97 4.52 2.82
CA PRO A 94 22.50 3.22 3.20
C PRO A 94 23.83 2.91 2.49
N GLY A 95 24.77 2.28 3.21
CA GLY A 95 26.13 2.04 2.71
C GLY A 95 26.24 1.18 1.44
N TYR A 96 25.15 0.53 1.01
CA TYR A 96 25.09 -0.18 -0.27
C TYR A 96 24.90 0.77 -1.47
N TYR A 97 24.29 1.94 -1.28
CA TYR A 97 24.10 2.94 -2.34
C TYR A 97 25.29 3.88 -2.49
N THR A 98 26.09 4.08 -1.43
CA THR A 98 27.24 4.98 -1.46
C THR A 98 28.47 4.35 -2.13
N ARG A 99 28.67 3.03 -1.97
CA ARG A 99 29.83 2.29 -2.51
C ARG A 99 29.93 2.27 -4.04
N ARG A 100 28.84 2.50 -4.77
CA ARG A 100 28.82 2.45 -6.25
C ARG A 100 29.32 3.71 -6.96
N ARG A 101 29.62 4.80 -6.22
CA ARG A 101 30.05 6.09 -6.78
C ARG A 101 31.56 6.36 -6.66
N ALA A 102 32.33 5.45 -6.07
CA ALA A 102 33.77 5.59 -5.85
C ALA A 102 34.62 4.76 -6.83
N GLY A 103 34.10 4.51 -8.04
CA GLY A 103 34.82 3.88 -9.14
C GLY A 103 35.17 4.90 -10.21
#